data_AF-A0A839HDQ1-F1
#
_entry.id   AF-A0A839HDQ1-F1
#
_cell.length_a   1.000
_cell.length_b   1.000
_cell.length_c   1.000
_cell.angle_alpha   90.00
_cell.angle_beta   90.00
_cell.angle_gamma   90.00
#
_symmetry.space_group_name_H-M   'P 1'
#
loop_
_entity.id
_entity.type
_entity.pdbx_description
1 polymer ?
#
loop_
_entity_poly.entity_id
_entity_poly.type
_entity_poly.pdbx_seq_one_letter_code
_entity_poly.pdbx_strand_id
1 'polypeptide(L)' 'MEIAQIIDRIGVVELSKRLGCTKQCVSHWRTGRNRIPAEYAVKIEEVSLGIIKRYELRPDLWELNIQKSASNG' A
#
# COMPACT_ATOMS: atom_id res chain seq x y z
N MET A 1 -9.38 -0.09 -3.25
CA MET A 1 -9.93 0.59 -2.05
C MET A 1 -9.16 1.89 -1.82
N GLU A 2 -9.75 2.96 -1.26
CA GLU A 2 -8.98 4.21 -1.02
C GLU A 2 -7.99 4.03 0.13
N ILE A 3 -6.75 4.49 -0.05
CA ILE A 3 -5.65 4.32 0.90
C ILE A 3 -5.94 4.93 2.28
N ALA A 4 -6.74 5.99 2.33
CA ALA A 4 -7.14 6.63 3.57
C ALA A 4 -7.99 5.70 4.45
N GLN A 5 -8.96 4.98 3.85
CA GLN A 5 -9.80 4.02 4.58
C GLN A 5 -8.99 2.87 5.16
N ILE A 6 -7.99 2.41 4.40
CA ILE A 6 -7.07 1.37 4.84
C ILE A 6 -6.24 1.84 6.04
N ILE A 7 -5.66 3.03 5.95
CA ILE A 7 -4.90 3.63 7.04
C ILE A 7 -5.79 3.84 8.26
N ASP A 8 -7.07 4.19 8.08
CA ASP A 8 -8.03 4.39 9.16
C ASP A 8 -8.41 3.07 9.86
N ARG A 9 -8.46 1.94 9.13
CA ARG A 9 -8.72 0.62 9.75
C ARG A 9 -7.57 0.11 10.61
N ILE A 10 -6.33 0.44 10.26
CA ILE A 10 -5.13 0.05 11.04
C ILE A 10 -4.82 1.08 12.13
N GLY A 11 -5.02 2.36 11.82
CA GLY A 11 -4.65 3.50 12.64
C GLY A 11 -3.23 4.01 12.35
N VAL A 12 -3.10 5.35 12.28
CA VAL A 12 -1.84 6.04 11.94
C VAL A 12 -0.69 5.65 12.87
N VAL A 13 -0.96 5.56 14.17
CA VAL A 13 0.07 5.23 15.18
C VAL A 13 0.56 3.79 15.00
N GLU A 14 -0.36 2.84 14.87
CA GLU A 14 -0.03 1.42 14.75
C GLU A 14 0.72 1.16 13.44
N LEU A 15 0.23 1.71 12.33
CA LEU A 15 0.90 1.57 11.03
C LEU A 15 2.30 2.19 11.05
N SER A 16 2.49 3.35 11.69
CA SER A 16 3.80 3.98 11.79
C SER A 16 4.82 3.12 12.55
N LYS A 17 4.40 2.44 13.62
CA LYS A 17 5.24 1.52 14.39
C LYS A 17 5.62 0.29 13.57
N ARG A 18 4.64 -0.33 12.91
CA ARG A 18 4.88 -1.52 12.06
C ARG A 18 5.82 -1.23 10.89
N LEU A 19 5.71 -0.04 10.31
CA LEU A 19 6.53 0.37 9.16
C LEU A 19 7.88 0.99 9.55
N GLY A 20 8.12 1.27 10.84
CA GLY A 20 9.31 1.96 11.30
C GLY A 20 9.45 3.38 10.74
N CYS A 21 8.34 4.10 10.56
CA CYS A 21 8.33 5.47 10.04
C CYS A 21 7.61 6.44 10.99
N THR A 22 7.67 7.74 10.70
CA THR A 22 6.98 8.75 11.52
C THR A 22 5.47 8.75 11.26
N LYS A 23 4.68 9.09 12.29
CA LYS A 23 3.22 9.30 12.18
C LYS A 23 2.87 10.32 11.09
N GLN A 24 3.72 11.34 10.91
CA GLN A 24 3.53 12.38 9.91
C GLN A 24 3.64 11.82 8.48
N CYS A 25 4.55 10.86 8.24
CA CYS A 25 4.67 10.18 6.95
C CYS A 25 3.35 9.48 6.59
N VAL A 26 2.81 8.70 7.52
CA VAL A 26 1.52 8.01 7.35
C VAL A 26 0.36 9.00 7.15
N SER A 27 0.35 10.11 7.88
CA SER A 27 -0.66 11.18 7.72
C SER A 27 -0.59 11.84 6.33
N HIS A 28 0.62 12.06 5.79
CA HIS A 28 0.78 12.60 4.44
C HIS A 28 0.31 11.62 3.36
N TRP A 29 0.50 10.32 3.55
CA TRP A 29 -0.04 9.30 2.65
C TRP A 29 -1.57 9.23 2.73
N ARG A 30 -2.12 9.28 3.94
CA ARG A 30 -3.57 9.31 4.19
C ARG A 30 -4.26 10.50 3.52
N THR A 31 -3.66 11.67 3.59
CA THR A 31 -4.20 12.91 2.99
C THR A 31 -3.89 13.05 1.50
N GLY A 32 -3.13 12.11 0.91
CA GLY A 32 -2.69 12.20 -0.48
C GLY A 32 -1.63 13.29 -0.74
N ARG A 33 -1.15 13.99 0.32
CA ARG A 33 -0.14 15.04 0.21
C ARG A 33 1.17 14.51 -0.38
N ASN A 34 1.58 13.31 0.03
CA ASN A 34 2.74 12.62 -0.52
C ASN A 34 2.33 11.26 -1.07
N ARG A 35 2.97 10.83 -2.17
CA ARG A 35 2.89 9.44 -2.63
C ARG A 35 3.61 8.50 -1.68
N ILE A 36 3.13 7.27 -1.59
CA ILE A 36 3.80 6.19 -0.86
C ILE A 36 5.04 5.73 -1.64
N PRO A 37 6.24 5.71 -1.04
CA PRO A 37 7.42 5.15 -1.70
C PRO A 37 7.27 3.64 -1.94
N ALA A 38 7.93 3.12 -2.98
CA ALA A 38 7.82 1.71 -3.40
C ALA A 38 8.05 0.73 -2.24
N GLU A 39 9.11 0.96 -1.46
CA GLU A 39 9.50 0.10 -0.33
C GLU A 39 8.40 0.01 0.73
N TYR A 40 7.72 1.13 1.00
CA TYR A 40 6.61 1.15 1.95
C TYR A 40 5.36 0.49 1.38
N ALA A 41 5.11 0.57 0.08
CA ALA A 41 4.00 -0.15 -0.54
C ALA A 41 4.13 -1.68 -0.37
N VAL A 42 5.35 -2.22 -0.53
CA VAL A 42 5.65 -3.64 -0.27
C VAL A 42 5.47 -3.97 1.21
N LYS A 43 6.04 -3.17 2.11
CA LYS A 43 5.88 -3.39 3.56
C LYS A 43 4.41 -3.35 4.01
N ILE A 44 3.61 -2.44 3.45
CA ILE A 44 2.18 -2.33 3.73
C ILE A 44 1.44 -3.60 3.27
N GLU A 45 1.80 -4.15 2.11
CA GLU A 45 1.26 -5.42 1.63
C GLU A 45 1.61 -6.58 2.59
N GLU A 46 2.85 -6.66 3.08
CA GLU A 46 3.28 -7.68 4.03
C GLU A 46 2.56 -7.58 5.38
N VAL A 47 2.54 -6.39 6.00
CA VAL A 47 1.92 -6.19 7.32
C VAL A 47 0.40 -6.30 7.30
N SER A 48 -0.22 -6.22 6.12
CA SER A 48 -1.64 -6.45 5.90
C SER A 48 -1.97 -7.86 5.45
N LEU A 49 -0.98 -8.77 5.45
CA LEU A 49 -1.14 -10.16 5.00
C LEU A 49 -1.74 -10.25 3.59
N GLY A 50 -1.37 -9.30 2.72
CA GLY A 50 -1.83 -9.23 1.34
C GLY A 50 -3.28 -8.80 1.16
N ILE A 51 -3.95 -8.27 2.20
CA ILE A 51 -5.26 -7.60 2.08
C ILE A 51 -5.13 -6.35 1.22
N ILE A 52 -4.05 -5.59 1.42
CA ILE A 52 -3.72 -4.42 0.62
C ILE A 52 -2.64 -4.86 -0.35
N LYS A 53 -2.88 -4.69 -1.66
CA LYS A 53 -1.83 -5.00 -2.63
C LYS A 53 -0.99 -3.77 -2.92
N ARG A 54 0.32 -3.97 -3.08
CA ARG A 54 1.26 -2.86 -3.38
C ARG A 54 0.90 -2.10 -4.67
N TYR A 55 0.30 -2.78 -5.65
CA TYR A 55 -0.18 -2.17 -6.89
C TYR A 55 -1.41 -1.28 -6.68
N GLU A 56 -2.23 -1.50 -5.64
CA GLU A 56 -3.31 -0.56 -5.30
C GLU A 56 -2.75 0.75 -4.72
N LEU A 57 -1.58 0.69 -4.10
CA LEU A 57 -0.90 1.85 -3.49
C LEU A 57 -0.05 2.62 -4.52
N ARG A 58 0.59 1.89 -5.44
CA ARG A 58 1.46 2.43 -6.49
C ARG A 58 1.21 1.71 -7.82
N PRO A 59 0.06 1.96 -8.46
CA PRO A 59 -0.24 1.39 -9.77
C PRO A 59 0.77 1.85 -10.84
N ASP A 60 1.45 2.98 -10.63
CA ASP A 60 2.49 3.49 -11.50
C ASP A 60 3.81 2.68 -11.48
N LEU A 61 4.03 1.84 -10.46
CA LEU A 61 5.24 1.02 -10.35
C LEU A 61 4.99 -0.45 -10.68
N TRP A 62 3.82 -0.97 -10.30
CA TRP A 62 3.44 -2.35 -10.55
C TRP A 62 2.26 -2.34 -11.51
N GLU A 63 2.58 -2.18 -12.79
CA GLU A 63 1.63 -2.39 -13.86
C GLU A 63 1.05 -3.81 -13.72
N LEU A 64 -0.29 -3.92 -13.80
CA LEU A 64 -1.00 -5.19 -13.83
C LEU A 64 -0.52 -5.97 -15.06
N ASN A 65 0.59 -6.70 -14.94
CA ASN A 65 0.89 -7.78 -15.85
C ASN A 65 -0.05 -8.92 -15.45
N ILE A 66 -1.32 -8.75 -15.84
CA ILE A 66 -2.27 -9.84 -15.94
C ILE A 66 -1.71 -10.68 -17.09
N GLN A 67 -0.70 -11.49 -16.79
CA GLN A 67 -0.33 -12.57 -17.68
C GLN A 67 -1.61 -13.38 -17.81
N LYS A 68 -2.21 -13.28 -19.00
CA LYS A 68 -3.20 -14.21 -19.50
C LYS A 68 -2.60 -15.61 -19.38
N SER A 69 -2.75 -16.26 -18.23
CA SER A 69 -2.76 -17.71 -18.13
C SER A 69 -4.18 -18.19 -18.46
N ALA A 70 -4.69 -17.72 -19.60
CA ALA A 70 -5.79 -18.35 -20.30
C ALA A 70 -5.18 -18.98 -21.56
N SER A 71 -5.08 -20.30 -21.54
CA SER A 71 -5.22 -21.17 -22.71
C SER A 71 -4.15 -21.11 -23.79
N ASN A 72 -3.14 -21.98 -23.68
CA ASN A 72 -2.78 -22.89 -24.77
C ASN A 72 -2.89 -24.30 -24.14
N GLY A 73 -3.88 -25.14 -24.42
CA GLY A 73 -4.52 -25.36 -25.71
C GLY A 73 -3.66 -26.33 -26.49
#